data_AF-X0UAK1-F1
#
_entry.id   AF-X0UAK1-F1
#
_cell.length_a   1.000
_cell.length_b   1.000
_cell.length_c   1.000
_cell.angle_alpha   90.00
_cell.angle_beta   90.00
_cell.angle_gamma   90.00
#
_symmetry.space_group_name_H-M   'P 1'
#
loop_
_entity.id
_entity.type
_entity.pdbx_description
1 polymer ?
#
loop_
_entity_poly.entity_id
_entity_poly.type
_entity_poly.pdbx_seq_one_letter_code
_entity_poly.pdbx_strand_id
1 'polypeptide(L)'
;GLNSPLLHKAQMANGGWGHRPANRPGGNGYGAINVITMQAKMAWALIQRCGLKVDATKYQAAHDFVARGTNDIGYVWYKDGGRNNPNYADMGRTGASAIAHYLSPVGGKKYRDFAKLNATCIGNNPKTFPDTHGSPLLGMGWTALGALPDPAMFRKLMDYNRWHFALAHCPDGTFYYQPNRDNNPQDYAANPRLCASAVTALILSVKHRRLQMTGAKLITRN
;
A
#
# COMPACT_ATOMS: atom_id res chain seq x y z
N GLY A 1 -16.77 9.16 -21.33
CA GLY A 1 -16.23 8.59 -20.08
C GLY A 1 -14.72 8.57 -20.18
N LEU A 2 -14.01 9.14 -19.21
CA LEU A 2 -12.54 9.13 -19.15
C LEU A 2 -12.05 7.72 -18.80
N ASN A 3 -11.96 6.85 -19.82
CA ASN A 3 -11.10 5.69 -19.73
C ASN A 3 -9.68 6.24 -19.61
N SER A 4 -9.06 6.21 -18.43
CA SER A 4 -7.61 6.47 -18.32
C SER A 4 -6.91 5.43 -19.20
N PRO A 5 -6.46 5.79 -20.43
CA PRO A 5 -6.14 4.79 -21.45
C PRO A 5 -4.93 3.95 -21.04
N LEU A 6 -4.08 4.51 -20.18
CA LEU A 6 -2.86 3.91 -19.72
C LEU A 6 -3.10 2.83 -18.66
N LEU A 7 -3.89 3.11 -17.62
CA LEU A 7 -4.16 2.10 -16.57
C LEU A 7 -4.96 0.91 -17.14
N HIS A 8 -5.95 1.19 -17.99
CA HIS A 8 -6.80 0.16 -18.60
C HIS A 8 -6.01 -0.79 -19.53
N LYS A 9 -5.19 -0.22 -20.43
CA LYS A 9 -4.39 -0.99 -21.39
C LYS A 9 -3.19 -1.69 -20.75
N ALA A 10 -2.68 -1.18 -19.63
CA ALA A 10 -1.52 -1.76 -18.96
C ALA A 10 -1.84 -2.96 -18.07
N GLN A 11 -3.12 -3.23 -17.77
CA GLN A 11 -3.49 -4.39 -16.96
C GLN A 11 -3.27 -5.68 -17.75
N MET A 12 -2.52 -6.61 -17.15
CA MET A 12 -2.23 -7.92 -17.70
C MET A 12 -3.44 -8.86 -17.61
N ALA A 13 -3.42 -9.95 -18.39
CA ALA A 13 -4.52 -10.92 -18.45
C ALA A 13 -4.84 -11.58 -17.09
N ASN A 14 -3.85 -11.70 -16.19
CA ASN A 14 -4.03 -12.24 -14.84
C ASN A 14 -4.65 -11.24 -13.84
N GLY A 15 -4.97 -10.02 -14.27
CA GLY A 15 -5.59 -8.97 -13.48
C GLY A 15 -4.62 -7.99 -12.81
N GLY A 16 -3.31 -8.21 -12.91
CA GLY A 16 -2.31 -7.36 -12.26
C GLY A 16 -1.55 -6.42 -13.20
N TRP A 17 -0.62 -5.65 -12.63
CA TRP A 17 0.28 -4.72 -13.32
C TRP A 17 1.73 -5.00 -12.93
N GLY A 18 2.64 -4.90 -13.89
CA GLY A 18 4.08 -5.02 -13.67
C GLY A 18 4.79 -3.66 -13.51
N HIS A 19 6.11 -3.71 -13.32
CA HIS A 19 6.96 -2.52 -13.21
C HIS A 19 6.98 -1.66 -14.48
N ARG A 20 6.65 -2.26 -15.62
CA ARG A 20 6.66 -1.62 -16.93
C ARG A 20 5.33 -1.90 -17.64
N PRO A 21 4.85 -0.99 -18.50
CA PRO A 21 3.64 -1.21 -19.28
C PRO A 21 3.74 -2.47 -20.14
N ALA A 22 2.64 -3.23 -20.24
CA ALA A 22 2.60 -4.50 -20.96
C ALA A 22 2.95 -4.41 -22.46
N ASN A 23 2.91 -3.21 -23.04
CA ASN A 23 3.06 -2.96 -24.47
C ASN A 23 4.39 -2.26 -24.87
N ARG A 24 5.44 -2.31 -24.04
CA ARG A 24 6.76 -1.71 -24.36
C ARG A 24 7.88 -2.75 -24.53
N PRO A 25 8.93 -2.48 -25.33
CA PRO A 25 10.13 -3.31 -25.41
C PRO A 25 10.77 -3.52 -24.03
N GLY A 26 11.10 -4.77 -23.68
CA GLY A 26 11.45 -5.17 -22.32
C GLY A 26 10.25 -5.52 -21.41
N GLY A 27 9.02 -5.50 -21.94
CA GLY A 27 7.81 -6.11 -21.38
C GLY A 27 7.42 -5.67 -19.97
N ASN A 28 6.66 -6.51 -19.26
CA ASN A 28 6.14 -6.30 -17.89
C ASN A 28 7.21 -6.29 -16.78
N GLY A 29 8.51 -6.20 -17.11
CA GLY A 29 9.59 -6.52 -16.17
C GLY A 29 9.42 -7.95 -15.64
N TYR A 30 9.27 -8.10 -14.32
CA TYR A 30 9.07 -9.40 -13.64
C TYR A 30 7.65 -9.99 -13.74
N GLY A 31 6.75 -9.36 -14.52
CA GLY A 31 5.32 -9.69 -14.56
C GLY A 31 4.51 -8.89 -13.55
N ALA A 32 3.25 -9.27 -13.36
CA ALA A 32 2.35 -8.59 -12.44
C ALA A 32 2.82 -8.75 -10.98
N ILE A 33 2.78 -7.66 -10.22
CA ILE A 33 3.17 -7.63 -8.81
C ILE A 33 2.15 -6.90 -7.95
N ASN A 34 2.00 -7.30 -6.70
CA ASN A 34 0.90 -6.85 -5.85
C ASN A 34 0.96 -5.36 -5.50
N VAL A 35 2.15 -4.79 -5.22
CA VAL A 35 2.23 -3.35 -4.87
C VAL A 35 1.74 -2.46 -6.00
N ILE A 36 2.17 -2.71 -7.24
CA ILE A 36 1.76 -1.91 -8.40
C ILE A 36 0.29 -2.17 -8.72
N THR A 37 -0.16 -3.43 -8.64
CA THR A 37 -1.56 -3.79 -8.85
C THR A 37 -2.48 -3.06 -7.85
N MET A 38 -2.09 -2.98 -6.58
CA MET A 38 -2.88 -2.31 -5.55
C MET A 38 -2.81 -0.79 -5.66
N GLN A 39 -1.68 -0.21 -6.08
CA GLN A 39 -1.61 1.21 -6.42
C GLN A 39 -2.52 1.56 -7.61
N ALA A 40 -2.56 0.72 -8.66
CA ALA A 40 -3.47 0.90 -9.78
C ALA A 40 -4.95 0.78 -9.37
N LYS A 41 -5.30 -0.24 -8.56
CA LYS A 41 -6.65 -0.39 -8.00
C LYS A 41 -7.03 0.80 -7.10
N MET A 42 -6.08 1.33 -6.33
CA MET A 42 -6.28 2.51 -5.50
C MET A 42 -6.57 3.76 -6.35
N ALA A 43 -5.82 3.97 -7.43
CA ALA A 43 -6.09 5.05 -8.38
C ALA A 43 -7.50 4.93 -8.98
N TRP A 44 -7.91 3.73 -9.40
CA TRP A 44 -9.28 3.47 -9.86
C TRP A 44 -10.34 3.68 -8.78
N ALA A 45 -10.06 3.36 -7.52
CA ALA A 45 -10.97 3.62 -6.41
C ALA A 45 -11.21 5.13 -6.24
N LEU A 46 -10.13 5.93 -6.31
CA LEU A 46 -10.21 7.39 -6.24
C LEU A 46 -10.95 7.98 -7.44
N ILE A 47 -10.71 7.47 -8.66
CA ILE A 47 -11.46 7.86 -9.86
C ILE A 47 -12.97 7.62 -9.68
N GLN A 48 -13.36 6.45 -9.16
CA GLN A 48 -14.76 6.16 -8.85
C GLN A 48 -15.36 7.09 -7.78
N ARG A 49 -14.57 7.46 -6.76
CA ARG A 49 -15.00 8.45 -5.75
C ARG A 49 -15.22 9.84 -6.34
N CYS A 50 -14.56 10.17 -7.45
CA CYS A 50 -14.83 11.38 -8.22
C CYS A 50 -16.08 11.26 -9.14
N GLY A 51 -16.85 10.17 -9.04
CA GLY A 51 -18.04 9.95 -9.87
C GLY A 51 -17.75 9.45 -11.29
N LEU A 52 -16.50 9.11 -11.59
CA LEU A 52 -16.10 8.62 -12.91
C LEU A 52 -16.20 7.09 -12.97
N LYS A 53 -16.67 6.58 -14.11
CA LYS A 53 -16.77 5.14 -14.35
C LYS A 53 -15.38 4.53 -14.57
N VAL A 54 -15.17 3.35 -14.00
CA VAL A 54 -14.05 2.46 -14.30
C VAL A 54 -14.60 1.11 -14.75
N ASP A 55 -13.80 0.35 -15.50
CA ASP A 55 -14.15 -0.99 -15.95
C ASP A 55 -14.29 -1.94 -14.74
N ALA A 56 -15.52 -2.36 -14.45
CA ALA A 56 -15.84 -3.17 -13.26
C ALA A 56 -15.19 -4.55 -13.29
N THR A 57 -15.12 -5.18 -14.47
CA THR A 57 -14.50 -6.50 -14.67
C THR A 57 -13.02 -6.43 -14.36
N LYS A 58 -12.33 -5.42 -14.91
CA LYS A 58 -10.91 -5.19 -14.65
C LYS A 58 -10.64 -4.80 -13.20
N TYR A 59 -11.51 -3.99 -12.59
CA TYR A 59 -11.41 -3.61 -11.19
C TYR A 59 -11.53 -4.82 -10.25
N GLN A 60 -12.41 -5.77 -10.58
CA GLN A 60 -12.56 -7.03 -9.87
C GLN A 60 -11.35 -7.96 -10.12
N ALA A 61 -10.85 -8.04 -11.35
CA ALA A 61 -9.67 -8.84 -11.67
C ALA A 61 -8.43 -8.43 -10.85
N ALA A 62 -8.27 -7.13 -10.55
CA ALA A 62 -7.23 -6.65 -9.66
C ALA A 62 -7.37 -7.16 -8.22
N HIS A 63 -8.60 -7.31 -7.72
CA HIS A 63 -8.86 -7.94 -6.42
C HIS A 63 -8.54 -9.44 -6.48
N ASP A 64 -8.98 -10.13 -7.51
CA ASP A 64 -8.76 -11.58 -7.64
C ASP A 64 -7.27 -11.90 -7.71
N PHE A 65 -6.48 -11.05 -8.38
CA PHE A 65 -5.01 -11.12 -8.40
C PHE A 65 -4.40 -11.08 -6.99
N VAL A 66 -4.71 -10.05 -6.19
CA VAL A 66 -4.14 -9.93 -4.84
C VAL A 66 -4.69 -10.99 -3.89
N ALA A 67 -5.94 -11.44 -4.07
CA ALA A 67 -6.54 -12.50 -3.26
C ALA A 67 -5.80 -13.85 -3.41
N ARG A 68 -5.30 -14.18 -4.61
CA ARG A 68 -4.43 -15.35 -4.83
C ARG A 68 -3.05 -15.18 -4.19
N GLY A 69 -2.55 -13.94 -4.11
CA GLY A 69 -1.29 -13.58 -3.46
C GLY A 69 -1.38 -13.27 -1.96
N THR A 70 -2.55 -13.43 -1.33
CA THR A 70 -2.75 -13.13 0.09
C THR A 70 -2.96 -14.42 0.87
N ASN A 71 -2.18 -14.62 1.93
CA ASN A 71 -2.32 -15.79 2.81
C ASN A 71 -3.36 -15.58 3.92
N ASP A 72 -3.57 -16.61 4.73
CA ASP A 72 -4.63 -16.64 5.75
C ASP A 72 -4.41 -15.64 6.90
N ILE A 73 -3.16 -15.23 7.16
CA ILE A 73 -2.88 -14.16 8.14
C ILE A 73 -3.05 -12.77 7.56
N GLY A 74 -3.35 -12.65 6.25
CA GLY A 74 -3.54 -11.38 5.56
C GLY A 74 -2.25 -10.77 4.99
N TYR A 75 -1.15 -11.52 4.91
CA TYR A 75 0.09 -11.05 4.31
C TYR A 75 0.00 -11.14 2.78
N VAL A 76 0.49 -10.09 2.09
CA VAL A 76 0.47 -10.00 0.63
C VAL A 76 1.86 -10.26 0.05
N TRP A 77 1.97 -11.36 -0.70
CA TRP A 77 3.20 -11.78 -1.37
C TRP A 77 3.57 -10.90 -2.56
N TYR A 78 4.75 -11.12 -3.14
CA TYR A 78 5.25 -10.32 -4.25
C TYR A 78 4.35 -10.41 -5.50
N LYS A 79 3.93 -11.63 -5.87
CA LYS A 79 3.04 -11.96 -7.00
C LYS A 79 1.73 -12.57 -6.51
N ASP A 80 0.88 -13.03 -7.42
CA ASP A 80 -0.40 -13.70 -7.15
C ASP A 80 -0.26 -15.17 -6.72
N GLY A 81 0.83 -15.49 -6.01
CA GLY A 81 1.07 -16.81 -5.42
C GLY A 81 1.61 -16.69 -4.00
N GLY A 82 1.48 -17.74 -3.21
CA GLY A 82 1.92 -17.77 -1.81
C GLY A 82 0.77 -17.80 -0.78
N ARG A 83 -0.49 -17.90 -1.21
CA ARG A 83 -1.65 -18.05 -0.30
C ARG A 83 -1.45 -19.13 0.78
N ASN A 84 -0.86 -20.26 0.42
CA ASN A 84 -0.65 -21.38 1.34
C ASN A 84 0.64 -21.27 2.18
N ASN A 85 1.42 -20.20 2.00
CA ASN A 85 2.62 -19.96 2.80
C ASN A 85 2.24 -19.15 4.05
N PRO A 86 2.35 -19.70 5.27
CA PRO A 86 1.94 -19.03 6.50
C PRO A 86 2.91 -17.92 6.94
N ASN A 87 4.08 -17.80 6.30
CA ASN A 87 5.08 -16.81 6.65
C ASN A 87 4.68 -15.39 6.22
N TYR A 88 5.47 -14.42 6.67
CA TYR A 88 5.38 -13.03 6.27
C TYR A 88 6.78 -12.43 6.10
N ALA A 89 6.84 -11.25 5.50
CA ALA A 89 8.05 -10.44 5.44
C ALA A 89 7.67 -8.95 5.61
N ASP A 90 8.25 -8.08 4.80
CA ASP A 90 7.95 -6.66 4.80
C ASP A 90 6.51 -6.34 4.35
N MET A 91 5.90 -5.31 4.93
CA MET A 91 4.46 -5.10 4.86
C MET A 91 4.00 -4.03 3.88
N GLY A 92 4.88 -3.43 3.07
CA GLY A 92 4.51 -2.36 2.14
C GLY A 92 3.42 -2.78 1.14
N ARG A 93 3.53 -3.99 0.59
CA ARG A 93 2.50 -4.60 -0.30
C ARG A 93 1.17 -4.82 0.42
N THR A 94 1.23 -5.35 1.63
CA THR A 94 0.07 -5.60 2.50
C THR A 94 -0.66 -4.30 2.81
N GLY A 95 0.08 -3.23 3.12
CA GLY A 95 -0.47 -1.92 3.38
C GLY A 95 -1.13 -1.28 2.15
N ALA A 96 -0.48 -1.34 0.99
CA ALA A 96 -1.06 -0.87 -0.27
C ALA A 96 -2.38 -1.60 -0.60
N SER A 97 -2.43 -2.92 -0.39
CA SER A 97 -3.65 -3.73 -0.52
C SER A 97 -4.75 -3.25 0.41
N ALA A 98 -4.45 -3.07 1.70
CA ALA A 98 -5.42 -2.63 2.69
C ALA A 98 -6.09 -1.31 2.29
N ILE A 99 -5.30 -0.33 1.87
CA ILE A 99 -5.79 1.00 1.47
C ILE A 99 -6.60 0.93 0.18
N ALA A 100 -6.15 0.15 -0.82
CA ALA A 100 -6.88 0.00 -2.08
C ALA A 100 -8.30 -0.54 -1.87
N HIS A 101 -8.46 -1.49 -0.94
CA HIS A 101 -9.76 -2.02 -0.55
C HIS A 101 -10.56 -1.06 0.35
N TYR A 102 -9.91 -0.41 1.31
CA TYR A 102 -10.52 0.60 2.17
C TYR A 102 -11.11 1.79 1.38
N LEU A 103 -10.38 2.25 0.37
CA LEU A 103 -10.82 3.34 -0.50
C LEU A 103 -11.86 2.92 -1.52
N SER A 104 -12.10 1.63 -1.74
CA SER A 104 -13.06 1.22 -2.75
C SER A 104 -14.49 1.68 -2.42
N PRO A 105 -15.18 2.39 -3.32
CA PRO A 105 -16.61 2.69 -3.14
C PRO A 105 -17.51 1.49 -3.46
N VAL A 106 -16.93 0.38 -3.94
CA VAL A 106 -17.63 -0.85 -4.32
C VAL A 106 -17.08 -2.04 -3.53
N GLY A 107 -17.64 -3.23 -3.73
CA GLY A 107 -17.19 -4.47 -3.08
C GLY A 107 -17.67 -4.68 -1.64
N GLY A 108 -18.30 -3.66 -1.02
CA GLY A 108 -19.07 -3.81 0.22
C GLY A 108 -18.31 -4.49 1.35
N LYS A 109 -18.94 -5.47 2.01
CA LYS A 109 -18.35 -6.21 3.14
C LYS A 109 -17.07 -6.95 2.74
N LYS A 110 -17.04 -7.56 1.55
CA LYS A 110 -15.88 -8.33 1.04
C LYS A 110 -14.59 -7.51 1.08
N TYR A 111 -14.63 -6.28 0.58
CA TYR A 111 -13.43 -5.43 0.55
C TYR A 111 -13.12 -4.80 1.92
N ARG A 112 -14.12 -4.47 2.72
CA ARG A 112 -13.89 -4.02 4.10
C ARG A 112 -13.20 -5.09 4.95
N ASP A 113 -13.65 -6.33 4.84
CA ASP A 113 -13.06 -7.47 5.56
C ASP A 113 -11.64 -7.73 5.07
N PHE A 114 -11.39 -7.64 3.76
CA PHE A 114 -10.04 -7.79 3.19
C PHE A 114 -9.08 -6.69 3.71
N ALA A 115 -9.53 -5.44 3.76
CA ALA A 115 -8.76 -4.34 4.32
C ALA A 115 -8.43 -4.57 5.81
N LYS A 116 -9.40 -5.04 6.59
CA LYS A 116 -9.20 -5.39 8.01
C LYS A 116 -8.27 -6.58 8.20
N LEU A 117 -8.36 -7.59 7.33
CA LEU A 117 -7.46 -8.74 7.34
C LEU A 117 -6.00 -8.30 7.12
N ASN A 118 -5.74 -7.46 6.11
CA ASN A 118 -4.41 -6.90 5.88
C ASN A 118 -3.95 -6.01 7.05
N ALA A 119 -4.82 -5.17 7.62
CA ALA A 119 -4.50 -4.35 8.79
C ALA A 119 -4.15 -5.20 10.02
N THR A 120 -4.88 -6.30 10.25
CA THR A 120 -4.61 -7.27 11.32
C THR A 120 -3.25 -7.93 11.16
N CYS A 121 -2.89 -8.31 9.93
CA CYS A 121 -1.56 -8.82 9.61
C CYS A 121 -0.46 -7.83 10.04
N ILE A 122 -0.62 -6.56 9.70
CA ILE A 122 0.33 -5.49 10.01
C ILE A 122 0.45 -5.29 11.52
N GLY A 123 -0.67 -5.13 12.23
CA GLY A 123 -0.68 -4.87 13.67
C GLY A 123 -0.15 -6.02 14.52
N ASN A 124 -0.32 -7.27 14.05
CA ASN A 124 0.20 -8.45 14.74
C ASN A 124 1.67 -8.77 14.39
N ASN A 125 2.23 -8.15 13.35
CA ASN A 125 3.62 -8.36 12.92
C ASN A 125 4.38 -7.02 12.75
N PRO A 126 4.46 -6.18 13.79
CA PRO A 126 4.98 -4.81 13.66
C PRO A 126 6.50 -4.72 13.45
N LYS A 127 7.23 -5.83 13.64
CA LYS A 127 8.69 -5.89 13.63
C LYS A 127 9.32 -5.54 12.28
N THR A 128 8.63 -5.82 11.17
CA THR A 128 9.16 -5.61 9.80
C THR A 128 8.80 -4.25 9.22
N PHE A 129 8.26 -3.33 10.04
CA PHE A 129 7.80 -2.03 9.61
C PHE A 129 8.81 -1.20 8.79
N PRO A 130 10.10 -1.08 9.19
CA PRO A 130 11.10 -0.33 8.43
C PRO A 130 11.84 -1.16 7.38
N ASP A 131 11.46 -2.43 7.13
CA ASP A 131 12.28 -3.39 6.37
C ASP A 131 11.79 -3.64 4.93
N THR A 132 11.00 -2.73 4.34
CA THR A 132 10.49 -2.95 2.98
C THR A 132 11.59 -2.94 1.92
N HIS A 133 11.62 -4.00 1.11
CA HIS A 133 12.58 -4.15 0.03
C HIS A 133 12.43 -3.07 -1.05
N GLY A 134 13.57 -2.49 -1.44
CA GLY A 134 13.70 -1.55 -2.55
C GLY A 134 13.38 -0.10 -2.16
N SER A 135 12.31 0.14 -1.40
CA SER A 135 12.00 1.47 -0.85
C SER A 135 11.40 1.34 0.56
N PRO A 136 12.27 1.20 1.57
CA PRO A 136 11.87 1.05 2.96
C PRO A 136 10.94 2.14 3.48
N LEU A 137 11.21 3.40 3.14
CA LEU A 137 10.42 4.53 3.62
C LEU A 137 9.05 4.55 2.96
N LEU A 138 8.97 4.29 1.66
CA LEU A 138 7.66 4.17 0.99
C LEU A 138 6.87 2.99 1.55
N GLY A 139 7.55 1.86 1.83
CA GLY A 139 6.96 0.70 2.48
C GLY A 139 6.42 1.00 3.87
N MET A 140 7.14 1.76 4.69
CA MET A 140 6.64 2.27 5.98
C MET A 140 5.37 3.10 5.78
N GLY A 141 5.38 4.02 4.81
CA GLY A 141 4.21 4.84 4.49
C GLY A 141 2.98 3.99 4.16
N TRP A 142 3.12 3.01 3.26
CA TRP A 142 2.02 2.10 2.92
C TRP A 142 1.59 1.24 4.09
N THR A 143 2.53 0.71 4.88
CA THR A 143 2.24 -0.14 6.03
C THR A 143 1.45 0.62 7.09
N ALA A 144 1.88 1.83 7.44
CA ALA A 144 1.20 2.66 8.43
C ALA A 144 -0.22 3.04 7.99
N LEU A 145 -0.37 3.52 6.76
CA LEU A 145 -1.68 3.84 6.20
C LEU A 145 -2.58 2.60 6.08
N GLY A 146 -2.00 1.44 5.76
CA GLY A 146 -2.70 0.18 5.63
C GLY A 146 -3.17 -0.43 6.95
N ALA A 147 -2.64 0.02 8.08
CA ALA A 147 -3.15 -0.35 9.39
C ALA A 147 -4.38 0.49 9.81
N LEU A 148 -4.62 1.66 9.19
CA LEU A 148 -5.74 2.56 9.53
C LEU A 148 -7.16 1.96 9.40
N PRO A 149 -7.45 0.97 8.53
CA PRO A 149 -8.76 0.30 8.51
C PRO A 149 -9.15 -0.35 9.84
N ASP A 150 -8.17 -0.62 10.72
CA ASP A 150 -8.37 -1.04 12.10
C ASP A 150 -7.52 -0.17 13.06
N PRO A 151 -8.13 0.82 13.74
CA PRO A 151 -7.40 1.72 14.63
C PRO A 151 -6.59 1.02 15.73
N ALA A 152 -7.02 -0.15 16.21
CA ALA A 152 -6.28 -0.91 17.20
C ALA A 152 -4.98 -1.49 16.62
N MET A 153 -5.02 -1.93 15.36
CA MET A 153 -3.83 -2.43 14.65
C MET A 153 -2.85 -1.31 14.32
N PHE A 154 -3.34 -0.14 13.94
CA PHE A 154 -2.50 1.05 13.78
C PHE A 154 -1.80 1.40 15.10
N ARG A 155 -2.53 1.38 16.23
CA ARG A 155 -1.95 1.68 17.54
C ARG A 155 -0.86 0.68 17.91
N LYS A 156 -1.11 -0.63 17.76
CA LYS A 156 -0.10 -1.69 17.96
C LYS A 156 1.17 -1.45 17.13
N LEU A 157 1.01 -1.16 15.83
CA LEU A 157 2.14 -0.87 14.93
C LEU A 157 2.98 0.31 15.43
N MET A 158 2.31 1.41 15.77
CA MET A 158 2.96 2.66 16.17
C MET A 158 3.59 2.57 17.57
N ASP A 159 2.99 1.84 18.51
CA ASP A 159 3.56 1.64 19.85
C ASP A 159 4.85 0.83 19.78
N TYR A 160 4.84 -0.26 19.01
CA TYR A 160 6.02 -1.08 18.81
C TYR A 160 7.16 -0.29 18.16
N ASN A 161 6.85 0.58 17.19
CA ASN A 161 7.85 1.30 16.39
C ASN A 161 8.15 2.72 16.88
N ARG A 162 7.71 3.12 18.09
CA ARG A 162 7.99 4.46 18.65
C ARG A 162 9.48 4.79 18.68
N TRP A 163 10.33 3.79 18.92
CA TRP A 163 11.77 3.94 18.98
C TRP A 163 12.36 4.38 17.63
N HIS A 164 11.81 3.89 16.52
CA HIS A 164 12.30 4.21 15.18
C HIS A 164 12.14 5.71 14.89
N PHE A 165 10.99 6.27 15.23
CA PHE A 165 10.72 7.71 15.06
C PHE A 165 11.59 8.57 15.97
N ALA A 166 11.86 8.12 17.21
CA ALA A 166 12.72 8.83 18.14
C ALA A 166 14.17 8.88 17.64
N LEU A 167 14.71 7.76 17.14
CA LEU A 167 16.06 7.70 16.59
C LEU A 167 16.20 8.45 15.25
N ALA A 168 15.13 8.49 14.46
CA ALA A 168 15.11 9.19 13.18
C ALA A 168 15.07 10.72 13.30
N HIS A 169 14.64 11.26 14.44
CA HIS A 169 14.37 12.69 14.61
C HIS A 169 15.65 13.52 14.70
N CYS A 170 15.75 14.55 13.86
CA CYS A 170 16.85 15.50 13.83
C CYS A 170 16.53 16.76 14.67
N PRO A 171 17.54 17.49 15.18
CA PRO A 171 17.32 18.71 15.97
C PRO A 171 16.54 19.83 15.26
N ASP A 172 16.53 19.84 13.92
CA ASP A 172 15.80 20.82 13.10
C ASP A 172 14.35 20.40 12.79
N GLY A 173 13.83 19.37 13.46
CA GLY A 173 12.46 18.88 13.27
C GLY A 173 12.28 17.99 12.03
N THR A 174 13.35 17.72 11.28
CA THR A 174 13.34 16.76 10.16
C THR A 174 13.60 15.34 10.65
N PHE A 175 13.56 14.37 9.73
CA PHE A 175 13.89 12.98 10.01
C PHE A 175 14.96 12.47 9.05
N TYR A 176 15.80 11.57 9.54
CA TYR A 176 16.83 10.90 8.77
C TYR A 176 16.58 9.39 8.70
N TYR A 177 16.90 8.81 7.55
CA TYR A 177 16.83 7.38 7.29
C TYR A 177 17.52 6.56 8.39
N GLN A 178 16.86 5.51 8.89
CA GLN A 178 17.43 4.60 9.89
C GLN A 178 17.87 3.28 9.24
N PRO A 179 18.95 2.64 9.73
CA PRO A 179 19.36 1.32 9.26
C PRO A 179 18.21 0.31 9.35
N ASN A 180 18.15 -0.59 8.37
CA ASN A 180 17.17 -1.66 8.32
C ASN A 180 17.75 -2.95 7.74
N ARG A 181 16.91 -3.97 7.58
CA ARG A 181 17.33 -5.29 7.09
C ARG A 181 17.26 -5.42 5.57
N ASP A 182 16.92 -4.36 4.84
CA ASP A 182 16.89 -4.41 3.37
C ASP A 182 18.33 -4.38 2.83
N ASN A 183 18.62 -5.27 1.89
CA ASN A 183 19.93 -5.34 1.25
C ASN A 183 20.06 -4.40 0.04
N ASN A 184 18.96 -3.73 -0.35
CA ASN A 184 18.95 -2.75 -1.45
C ASN A 184 18.07 -1.53 -1.16
N PRO A 185 18.35 -0.75 -0.10
CA PRO A 185 17.52 0.37 0.30
C PRO A 185 17.73 1.59 -0.61
N GLN A 186 16.98 1.68 -1.71
CA GLN A 186 17.18 2.74 -2.71
C GLN A 186 16.93 4.14 -2.15
N ASP A 187 16.05 4.27 -1.15
CA ASP A 187 15.75 5.55 -0.52
C ASP A 187 16.96 6.16 0.20
N TYR A 188 17.86 5.30 0.72
CA TYR A 188 19.07 5.75 1.43
C TYR A 188 20.03 6.48 0.48
N ALA A 189 20.20 5.96 -0.73
CA ALA A 189 21.09 6.55 -1.73
C ALA A 189 20.44 7.73 -2.49
N ALA A 190 19.11 7.72 -2.63
CA ALA A 190 18.41 8.74 -3.41
C ALA A 190 18.19 10.05 -2.64
N ASN A 191 17.52 9.99 -1.48
CA ASN A 191 17.27 11.18 -0.67
C ASN A 191 16.89 10.79 0.77
N PRO A 192 17.88 10.42 1.61
CA PRO A 192 17.64 9.81 2.92
C PRO A 192 16.97 10.75 3.93
N ARG A 193 16.99 12.07 3.68
CA ARG A 193 16.41 13.07 4.58
C ARG A 193 15.02 13.50 4.15
N LEU A 194 14.83 13.86 2.87
CA LEU A 194 13.53 14.32 2.38
C LEU A 194 12.49 13.21 2.45
N CYS A 195 12.81 12.00 1.97
CA CYS A 195 11.89 10.88 1.99
C CYS A 195 11.51 10.50 3.42
N ALA A 196 12.47 10.45 4.34
CA ALA A 196 12.24 10.08 5.73
C ALA A 196 11.33 11.10 6.42
N SER A 197 11.59 12.38 6.18
CA SER A 197 10.79 13.49 6.70
C SER A 197 9.36 13.48 6.14
N ALA A 198 9.20 13.35 4.82
CA ALA A 198 7.90 13.37 4.18
C ALA A 198 7.01 12.19 4.60
N VAL A 199 7.57 10.98 4.63
CA VAL A 199 6.85 9.77 5.08
C VAL A 199 6.48 9.88 6.55
N THR A 200 7.42 10.29 7.41
CA THR A 200 7.15 10.41 8.84
C THR A 200 6.09 11.47 9.11
N ALA A 201 6.17 12.63 8.45
CA ALA A 201 5.15 13.67 8.55
C ALA A 201 3.76 13.15 8.12
N LEU A 202 3.68 12.39 7.02
CA LEU A 202 2.43 11.76 6.58
C LEU A 202 1.86 10.81 7.66
N ILE A 203 2.70 9.95 8.24
CA ILE A 203 2.29 8.98 9.26
C ILE A 203 1.84 9.67 10.55
N LEU A 204 2.60 10.65 11.04
CA LEU A 204 2.28 11.34 12.29
C LEU A 204 1.09 12.30 12.14
N SER A 205 0.76 12.72 10.92
CA SER A 205 -0.37 13.60 10.63
C SER A 205 -1.69 12.87 10.35
N VAL A 206 -1.75 11.53 10.31
CA VAL A 206 -2.97 10.77 10.00
C VAL A 206 -4.16 11.11 10.91
N LYS A 207 -3.88 11.52 12.16
CA LYS A 207 -4.89 11.96 13.14
C LYS A 207 -5.74 13.12 12.64
N HIS A 208 -5.23 13.93 11.72
CA HIS A 208 -5.93 15.08 11.17
C HIS A 208 -6.95 14.72 10.08
N ARG A 209 -6.91 13.48 9.54
CA ARG A 209 -7.89 12.93 8.59
C ARG A 209 -8.21 13.87 7.42
N ARG A 210 -7.17 14.50 6.85
CA ARG A 210 -7.29 15.48 5.76
C ARG A 210 -7.30 14.86 4.37
N LEU A 211 -6.88 13.60 4.24
CA LEU A 211 -6.85 12.86 2.98
C LEU A 211 -7.89 11.73 2.99
N GLN A 212 -8.45 11.36 1.83
CA GLN A 212 -9.37 10.21 1.73
C GLN A 212 -8.76 8.93 2.33
N MET A 213 -7.47 8.68 2.06
CA MET A 213 -6.73 7.54 2.60
C MET A 213 -6.52 7.58 4.13
N THR A 214 -6.72 8.74 4.77
CA THR A 214 -6.67 8.90 6.24
C THR A 214 -8.06 9.08 6.85
N GLY A 215 -9.13 8.88 6.06
CA GLY A 215 -10.51 8.94 6.54
C GLY A 215 -11.19 10.31 6.41
N ALA A 216 -10.69 11.20 5.55
CA ALA A 216 -11.41 12.43 5.21
C ALA A 216 -12.79 12.13 4.62
N LYS A 217 -13.79 12.93 4.97
CA LYS A 217 -15.09 12.88 4.31
C LYS A 217 -14.94 13.30 2.84
N LEU A 218 -15.69 12.65 1.96
CA LEU A 218 -15.76 13.08 0.56
C LEU A 218 -16.42 14.46 0.51
N ILE A 219 -15.76 15.41 -0.16
CA ILE A 219 -16.36 16.73 -0.39
C ILE A 219 -17.36 16.55 -1.53
N THR A 220 -18.64 16.37 -1.19
CA THR A 220 -19.73 16.46 -2.16
C THR A 220 -20.07 17.93 -2.33
N ARG A 221 -19.94 18.47 -3.55
CA ARG A 221 -20.57 19.76 -3.86
C ARG A 221 -22.07 19.50 -3.88
N ASN A 222 -22.79 20.15 -2.96
CA ASN A 222 -24.24 20.27 -3.03
C ASN A 222 -24.63 21.07 -4.26
#